data_AF-A0A380EGF1-F1
#
_entry.id   AF-A0A380EGF1-F1
#
_cell.length_a   1.000
_cell.length_b   1.000
_cell.length_c   1.000
_cell.angle_alpha   90.00
_cell.angle_beta   90.00
_cell.angle_gamma   90.00
#
_symmetry.space_group_name_H-M   'P 1'
#
loop_
_entity.id
_entity.type
_entity.pdbx_description
1 polymer ?
#
loop_
_entity_poly.entity_id
_entity_poly.type
_entity_poly.pdbx_seq_one_letter_code
_entity_poly.pdbx_strand_id
1 'polypeptide(L)'
;MVKTLSTRITLEEPVVKITEEQQFKCHIDTIIKKQVPVCCFTFGIPSEQIISRLKAANVKLIGTATSVDEAIANEKAGMDAIVAQGSEAGGHRGSFLKPKNQLPMVGTISLVPQIVDVVSIPVIAAGGIMDGRGVWQVLS
;
A
#
# COMPACT_ATOMS: atom_id res chain seq x y z
N MET A 1 -20.73 -20.34 1.43
CA MET A 1 -20.23 -21.49 2.23
C MET A 1 -19.97 -21.14 3.70
N VAL A 2 -19.51 -19.91 4.03
CA VAL A 2 -19.30 -19.46 5.42
C VAL A 2 -20.61 -19.29 6.22
N LYS A 3 -21.70 -18.80 5.60
CA LYS A 3 -23.00 -18.61 6.26
C LYS A 3 -23.66 -19.90 6.77
N THR A 4 -23.34 -21.05 6.19
CA THR A 4 -24.01 -22.33 6.50
C THR A 4 -23.45 -23.01 7.76
N LEU A 5 -22.23 -22.64 8.19
CA LEU A 5 -21.57 -23.21 9.37
C LEU A 5 -21.94 -22.48 10.68
N SER A 6 -22.24 -21.17 10.61
CA SER A 6 -22.59 -20.33 11.78
C SER A 6 -23.84 -20.84 12.52
N THR A 7 -24.83 -21.34 11.78
CA THR A 7 -26.12 -21.79 12.34
C THR A 7 -26.03 -23.08 13.15
N ARG A 8 -24.92 -23.84 13.07
CA ARG A 8 -24.77 -25.13 13.79
C ARG A 8 -24.10 -25.01 15.16
N ILE A 9 -23.51 -23.86 15.50
CA ILE A 9 -22.62 -23.73 16.67
C ILE A 9 -23.14 -22.69 17.68
N THR A 10 -24.33 -22.11 17.47
CA THR A 10 -24.93 -21.10 18.38
C THR A 10 -23.94 -19.99 18.77
N LEU A 11 -23.07 -19.61 17.84
CA LEU A 11 -22.17 -18.48 18.05
C LEU A 11 -22.91 -17.22 17.63
N GLU A 12 -23.14 -16.31 18.57
CA GLU A 12 -23.58 -14.96 18.22
C GLU A 12 -22.49 -14.33 17.35
N GLU A 13 -22.89 -13.82 16.18
CA GLU A 13 -21.96 -13.07 15.33
C GLU A 13 -21.45 -11.88 16.13
N PRO A 14 -20.11 -11.68 16.23
CA PRO A 14 -19.56 -10.59 17.01
C PRO A 14 -20.06 -9.28 16.43
N VAL A 15 -20.80 -8.52 17.23
CA VAL A 15 -21.27 -7.19 16.86
C VAL A 15 -20.05 -6.27 16.84
N VAL A 16 -19.53 -5.99 15.65
CA VAL A 16 -18.48 -4.99 15.45
C VAL A 16 -19.11 -3.61 15.69
N LYS A 17 -18.86 -3.04 16.87
CA LYS A 17 -19.48 -1.77 17.30
C LYS A 17 -18.80 -0.50 16.75
N ILE A 18 -17.74 -0.65 15.95
CA ILE A 18 -16.89 0.44 15.48
C ILE A 18 -16.89 0.41 13.96
N THR A 19 -17.07 1.57 13.32
CA THR A 19 -17.00 1.65 11.84
C THR A 19 -15.55 1.49 11.37
N GLU A 20 -15.35 1.03 10.13
CA GLU A 20 -14.00 0.91 9.54
C GLU A 20 -13.24 2.24 9.58
N GLU A 21 -13.93 3.36 9.35
CA GLU A 21 -13.36 4.70 9.43
C GLU A 21 -12.90 5.06 10.85
N GLN A 22 -13.70 4.74 11.87
CA GLN A 22 -13.32 4.97 13.27
C GLN A 22 -12.12 4.11 13.66
N GLN A 23 -12.11 2.84 13.25
CA GLN A 23 -10.99 1.94 13.50
C GLN A 23 -9.71 2.44 12.83
N PHE A 24 -9.81 2.89 11.57
CA PHE A 24 -8.68 3.47 10.84
C PHE A 24 -8.11 4.69 11.56
N LYS A 25 -8.97 5.63 12.01
CA LYS A 25 -8.51 6.80 12.79
C LYS A 25 -7.82 6.38 14.08
N CYS A 26 -8.34 5.38 14.79
CA CYS A 26 -7.73 4.85 16.01
C CYS A 26 -6.33 4.25 15.76
N HIS A 27 -6.13 3.56 14.63
CA HIS A 27 -4.81 3.07 14.23
C HIS A 27 -3.82 4.22 13.98
N ILE A 28 -4.26 5.28 13.29
CA ILE A 28 -3.43 6.47 13.04
C ILE A 28 -3.01 7.13 14.36
N ASP A 29 -3.94 7.31 15.30
CA ASP A 29 -3.64 7.88 16.61
C ASP A 29 -2.64 7.01 17.39
N THR A 30 -2.74 5.68 17.24
CA THR A 30 -1.81 4.73 17.87
C THR A 30 -0.41 4.84 17.26
N ILE A 31 -0.29 4.94 15.94
CA ILE A 31 0.99 5.13 15.22
C ILE A 31 1.69 6.40 15.73
N ILE A 32 0.95 7.51 15.82
CA ILE A 32 1.47 8.80 16.30
C ILE A 32 1.91 8.69 17.76
N LYS A 33 1.05 8.14 18.63
CA LYS A 33 1.34 7.97 20.07
C LYS A 33 2.57 7.09 20.31
N LYS A 34 2.78 6.08 19.47
CA LYS A 34 3.91 5.13 19.56
C LYS A 34 5.15 5.59 18.79
N GLN A 35 5.10 6.76 18.13
CA GLN A 35 6.22 7.31 17.35
C GLN A 35 6.77 6.29 16.33
N VAL A 36 5.87 5.59 15.64
CA VAL A 36 6.26 4.61 14.63
C VAL A 36 7.00 5.35 13.51
N PRO A 37 8.20 4.91 13.10
CA PRO A 37 9.04 5.69 12.19
C PRO A 37 8.54 5.67 10.74
N VAL A 38 7.86 4.60 10.32
CA VAL A 38 7.41 4.38 8.94
C VAL A 38 5.99 3.82 8.93
N CYS A 39 5.14 4.35 8.07
CA CYS A 39 3.79 3.85 7.81
C CYS A 39 3.59 3.64 6.31
N CYS A 40 3.20 2.42 5.92
CA CYS A 40 2.97 2.06 4.52
C CYS A 40 1.47 1.95 4.24
N PHE A 41 1.03 2.50 3.11
CA PHE A 41 -0.34 2.42 2.62
C PHE A 41 -0.43 1.58 1.35
N THR A 42 -1.47 0.76 1.28
CA THR A 42 -1.82 -0.09 0.12
C THR A 42 -3.30 0.09 -0.21
N PHE A 43 -3.66 -0.16 -1.47
CA PHE A 43 -5.02 -0.01 -2.01
C PHE A 43 -5.56 1.42 -2.02
N GLY A 44 -4.69 2.42 -1.94
CA GLY A 44 -5.08 3.81 -2.04
C GLY A 44 -4.17 4.74 -1.24
N ILE A 45 -4.57 6.00 -1.26
CA ILE A 45 -3.89 7.10 -0.60
C ILE A 45 -4.80 7.59 0.53
N PRO A 46 -4.31 7.74 1.77
CA PRO A 46 -5.08 8.33 2.86
C PRO A 46 -5.41 9.80 2.57
N SER A 47 -6.37 10.37 3.30
CA SER A 47 -6.72 11.78 3.12
C SER A 47 -5.54 12.70 3.43
N GLU A 48 -5.50 13.87 2.78
CA GLU A 48 -4.46 14.90 2.98
C GLU A 48 -4.31 15.30 4.45
N GLN A 49 -5.42 15.32 5.19
CA GLN A 49 -5.44 15.59 6.64
C GLN A 49 -4.66 14.52 7.42
N ILE A 50 -4.79 13.24 7.06
CA ILE A 50 -4.09 12.13 7.72
C ILE A 50 -2.60 12.15 7.37
N ILE A 51 -2.27 12.39 6.09
CA ILE A 51 -0.89 12.57 5.63
C ILE A 51 -0.20 13.67 6.43
N SER A 52 -0.84 14.84 6.53
CA SER A 52 -0.32 15.99 7.27
C SER A 52 -0.11 15.68 8.75
N ARG A 53 -1.06 15.00 9.40
CA ARG A 53 -0.95 14.60 10.81
C ARG A 53 0.22 13.65 11.06
N LEU A 54 0.40 12.65 10.20
CA LEU A 54 1.51 11.69 10.31
C LEU A 54 2.86 12.35 10.06
N LYS A 55 2.95 13.23 9.06
CA LYS A 55 4.18 13.99 8.77
C LYS A 55 4.55 14.93 9.91
N ALA A 56 3.58 15.61 10.52
CA ALA A 56 3.81 16.45 11.70
C ALA A 56 4.34 15.64 12.89
N ALA A 57 4.02 14.35 12.96
CA ALA A 57 4.58 13.41 13.94
C ALA A 57 5.91 12.76 13.50
N ASN A 58 6.53 13.26 12.42
CA ASN A 58 7.80 12.76 11.85
C ASN A 58 7.75 11.29 11.38
N VAL A 59 6.57 10.82 10.96
CA VAL A 59 6.39 9.48 10.37
C VAL A 59 6.67 9.55 8.87
N LYS A 60 7.54 8.66 8.37
CA LYS A 60 7.76 8.50 6.92
C LYS A 60 6.64 7.68 6.29
N LEU A 61 6.13 8.18 5.16
CA LEU A 61 4.98 7.60 4.49
C LEU A 61 5.40 6.91 3.20
N ILE A 62 4.95 5.67 3.02
CA ILE A 62 5.26 4.89 1.83
C ILE A 62 3.96 4.46 1.16
N GLY A 63 3.83 4.76 -0.14
CA GLY A 63 2.67 4.36 -0.94
C GLY A 63 2.98 3.17 -1.84
N THR A 64 2.02 2.29 -2.07
CA THR A 64 2.15 1.20 -3.07
C THR A 64 1.62 1.67 -4.43
N ALA A 65 2.35 1.36 -5.50
CA ALA A 65 1.94 1.62 -6.88
C ALA A 65 2.15 0.39 -7.77
N THR A 66 1.20 0.11 -8.64
CA THR A 66 1.25 -0.99 -9.63
C THR A 66 1.33 -0.46 -11.07
N SER A 67 1.33 0.86 -11.22
CA SER A 67 1.41 1.58 -12.49
C SER A 67 2.08 2.95 -12.28
N VAL A 68 2.53 3.55 -13.38
CA VAL A 68 3.12 4.90 -13.40
C VAL A 68 2.15 5.96 -12.88
N ASP A 69 0.88 5.90 -13.29
CA ASP A 69 -0.16 6.82 -12.83
C ASP A 69 -0.34 6.80 -11.31
N GLU A 70 -0.31 5.60 -10.71
CA GLU A 70 -0.41 5.42 -9.26
C GLU A 70 0.83 5.93 -8.52
N ALA A 71 2.02 5.79 -9.12
CA ALA A 71 3.24 6.35 -8.57
C ALA A 71 3.20 7.88 -8.53
N ILE A 72 2.80 8.51 -9.65
CA ILE A 72 2.60 9.96 -9.74
C ILE A 72 1.56 10.43 -8.72
N ALA A 73 0.46 9.68 -8.54
CA ALA A 73 -0.56 10.01 -7.55
C ALA A 73 -0.01 9.98 -6.11
N ASN A 74 0.78 8.96 -5.77
CA ASN A 74 1.42 8.85 -4.46
C ASN A 74 2.39 10.01 -4.19
N GLU A 75 3.23 10.37 -5.17
CA GLU A 75 4.14 11.51 -5.05
C GLU A 75 3.37 12.83 -4.87
N LYS A 76 2.34 13.08 -5.69
CA LYS A 76 1.51 14.28 -5.59
C LYS A 76 0.78 14.39 -4.26
N ALA A 77 0.39 13.26 -3.66
CA ALA A 77 -0.20 13.22 -2.32
C ALA A 77 0.82 13.48 -1.20
N GLY A 78 2.10 13.49 -1.52
CA GLY A 78 3.18 13.73 -0.57
C GLY A 78 3.66 12.47 0.13
N MET A 79 3.62 11.30 -0.49
CA MET A 79 4.37 10.14 0.05
C MET A 79 5.87 10.42 0.03
N ASP A 80 6.62 9.82 0.96
CA ASP A 80 8.07 9.98 1.06
C ASP A 80 8.83 8.92 0.24
N ALA A 81 8.20 7.79 -0.09
CA ALA A 81 8.72 6.76 -1.00
C ALA A 81 7.59 5.96 -1.64
N ILE A 82 7.90 5.22 -2.71
CA ILE A 82 6.94 4.39 -3.44
C ILE A 82 7.41 2.94 -3.48
N VAL A 83 6.53 2.00 -3.16
CA VAL A 83 6.72 0.58 -3.48
C VAL A 83 6.17 0.31 -4.88
N ALA A 84 7.04 0.02 -5.83
CA ALA A 84 6.69 -0.42 -7.18
C ALA A 84 6.39 -1.94 -7.16
N GLN A 85 5.11 -2.30 -7.12
CA GLN A 85 4.65 -3.70 -7.07
C GLN A 85 4.43 -4.27 -8.47
N GLY A 86 5.40 -5.04 -8.96
CA GLY A 86 5.29 -5.79 -10.21
C GLY A 86 4.24 -6.90 -10.16
N SER A 87 3.84 -7.40 -11.33
CA SER A 87 2.85 -8.48 -11.46
C SER A 87 3.30 -9.83 -10.89
N GLU A 88 4.60 -10.00 -10.67
CA GLU A 88 5.22 -11.15 -10.03
C GLU A 88 5.07 -11.15 -8.50
N ALA A 89 4.59 -10.05 -7.90
CA ALA A 89 4.36 -9.99 -6.47
C ALA A 89 3.24 -10.96 -6.02
N GLY A 90 3.50 -11.69 -4.94
CA GLY A 90 2.48 -12.51 -4.29
C GLY A 90 1.43 -11.69 -3.55
N GLY A 91 0.29 -12.32 -3.22
CA GLY A 91 -0.78 -11.70 -2.45
C GLY A 91 -1.68 -10.78 -3.27
N HIS A 92 -2.22 -9.74 -2.62
CA HIS A 92 -3.15 -8.81 -3.27
C HIS A 92 -2.40 -7.80 -4.15
N ARG A 93 -3.00 -7.44 -5.29
CA ARG A 93 -2.53 -6.33 -6.12
C ARG A 93 -2.94 -5.00 -5.48
N GLY A 94 -1.94 -4.16 -5.18
CA GLY A 94 -2.09 -2.89 -4.48
C GLY A 94 -2.77 -1.78 -5.30
N SER A 95 -3.22 -2.08 -6.52
CA SER A 95 -3.82 -1.13 -7.45
C SER A 95 -5.06 -0.46 -6.86
N PHE A 96 -5.24 0.82 -7.15
CA PHE A 96 -6.33 1.62 -6.62
C PHE A 96 -6.92 2.63 -7.60
N LEU A 97 -6.27 2.94 -8.72
CA LEU A 97 -6.82 3.88 -9.72
C LEU A 97 -7.71 3.20 -10.77
N LYS A 98 -7.42 1.94 -11.12
CA LYS A 98 -8.19 1.18 -12.13
C LYS A 98 -9.21 0.24 -11.47
N PRO A 99 -10.35 -0.03 -12.13
CA PRO A 99 -11.33 -0.97 -11.60
C PRO A 99 -10.76 -2.40 -11.52
N LYS A 100 -11.33 -3.23 -10.62
CA LYS A 100 -10.82 -4.57 -10.31
C LYS A 100 -10.69 -5.52 -11.51
N ASN A 101 -11.42 -5.28 -12.60
CA ASN A 101 -11.35 -6.07 -13.82
C ASN A 101 -10.29 -5.59 -14.83
N GLN A 102 -9.56 -4.52 -14.53
CA GLN A 102 -8.56 -3.90 -15.39
C GLN A 102 -7.29 -3.53 -14.60
N LEU A 103 -6.89 -4.43 -13.69
CA LEU A 103 -5.69 -4.22 -12.89
C LEU A 103 -4.45 -4.21 -13.81
N PRO A 104 -3.54 -3.22 -13.65
CA PRO A 104 -2.26 -3.24 -14.35
C PRO A 104 -1.51 -4.55 -14.08
N MET A 105 -0.84 -5.11 -15.09
CA MET A 105 -0.07 -6.38 -15.00
C MET A 105 1.37 -6.21 -15.49
N VAL A 106 1.96 -5.03 -15.26
CA VAL A 106 3.35 -4.74 -15.60
C VAL A 106 4.30 -5.48 -14.65
N GLY A 107 5.30 -6.16 -15.21
CA GLY A 107 6.32 -6.88 -14.43
C GLY A 107 7.31 -5.94 -13.75
N THR A 108 7.94 -6.38 -12.65
CA THR A 108 8.85 -5.57 -11.80
C THR A 108 9.96 -4.91 -12.61
N ILE A 109 10.62 -5.67 -13.49
CA ILE A 109 11.77 -5.20 -14.29
C ILE A 109 11.39 -4.06 -15.25
N SER A 110 10.13 -4.02 -15.69
CA SER A 110 9.62 -2.97 -16.58
C SER A 110 9.00 -1.82 -15.79
N LEU A 111 8.36 -2.11 -14.66
CA LEU A 111 7.62 -1.12 -13.86
C LEU A 111 8.57 -0.16 -13.13
N VAL A 112 9.64 -0.68 -12.53
CA VAL A 112 10.59 0.11 -11.73
C VAL A 112 11.20 1.27 -12.53
N PRO A 113 11.85 1.04 -13.69
CA PRO A 113 12.45 2.14 -14.45
C PRO A 113 11.42 3.17 -14.93
N GLN A 114 10.24 2.71 -15.39
CA GLN A 114 9.17 3.61 -15.81
C GLN A 114 8.68 4.54 -14.68
N ILE A 115 8.68 4.07 -13.43
CA ILE A 115 8.33 4.91 -12.28
C ILE A 115 9.49 5.85 -11.97
N VAL A 116 10.72 5.34 -11.89
CA VAL A 116 11.92 6.14 -11.58
C VAL A 116 12.09 7.31 -12.56
N ASP A 117 11.74 7.13 -13.82
CA ASP A 117 11.83 8.18 -14.84
C ASP A 117 10.88 9.37 -14.61
N VAL A 118 9.82 9.21 -13.81
CA VAL A 118 8.75 10.23 -13.66
C VAL A 118 8.54 10.74 -12.25
N VAL A 119 9.09 10.09 -11.22
CA VAL A 119 9.00 10.52 -9.82
C VAL A 119 10.37 10.96 -9.30
N SER A 120 10.38 11.91 -8.37
CA SER A 120 11.58 12.41 -7.70
C SER A 120 11.86 11.72 -6.36
N ILE A 121 10.86 11.03 -5.78
CA ILE A 121 11.00 10.32 -4.51
C ILE A 121 11.54 8.89 -4.68
N PRO A 122 12.19 8.30 -3.66
CA PRO A 122 12.75 6.95 -3.73
C PRO A 122 11.73 5.88 -4.11
N VAL A 123 12.18 4.92 -4.93
CA VAL A 123 11.39 3.78 -5.41
C VAL A 123 11.94 2.47 -4.85
N ILE A 124 11.06 1.64 -4.29
CA ILE A 124 11.35 0.34 -3.70
C ILE A 124 10.74 -0.73 -4.61
N ALA A 125 11.57 -1.57 -5.22
CA ALA A 125 11.09 -2.65 -6.07
C ALA A 125 10.47 -3.79 -5.25
N ALA A 126 9.30 -4.27 -5.66
CA ALA A 126 8.63 -5.42 -5.04
C ALA A 126 8.00 -6.35 -6.08
N GLY A 127 8.33 -7.65 -6.01
CA GLY A 127 7.76 -8.70 -6.85
C GLY A 127 8.84 -9.51 -7.56
N GLY A 128 8.84 -10.83 -7.37
CA GLY A 128 9.77 -11.74 -8.04
C GLY A 128 11.24 -11.69 -7.58
N ILE A 129 11.60 -10.84 -6.61
CA ILE A 129 12.98 -10.72 -6.10
C ILE A 129 13.22 -11.76 -4.99
N MET A 130 13.98 -12.81 -5.30
CA MET A 130 14.16 -13.97 -4.41
C MET A 130 15.61 -14.23 -4.01
N ASP A 131 16.58 -13.68 -4.76
CA ASP A 131 18.00 -13.85 -4.49
C ASP A 131 18.81 -12.63 -4.98
N GLY A 132 20.12 -12.67 -4.77
CA GLY A 132 21.03 -11.57 -5.13
C GLY A 132 21.03 -11.17 -6.60
N ARG A 133 20.64 -12.06 -7.53
CA ARG A 133 20.52 -11.72 -8.96
C ARG A 133 19.33 -10.81 -9.19
N GLY A 134 18.20 -11.10 -8.54
CA GLY A 134 17.03 -10.25 -8.57
C GLY A 134 17.27 -8.89 -7.91
N VAL A 135 17.99 -8.88 -6.78
CA VAL A 135 18.39 -7.63 -6.11
C VAL A 135 19.30 -6.80 -7.03
N TRP A 136 20.30 -7.42 -7.64
CA TRP A 136 21.19 -6.74 -8.58
C TRP A 136 20.43 -6.14 -9.77
N GLN A 137 19.51 -6.90 -10.38
CA GLN A 137 18.74 -6.47 -11.54
C GLN A 137 17.87 -5.22 -11.31
N VAL A 138 17.36 -5.02 -10.10
CA VAL A 138 16.50 -3.86 -9.79
C VAL A 138 17.27 -2.65 -9.26
N LEU A 139 18.57 -2.82 -9.00
CA LEU A 139 19.48 -1.76 -8.53
C LEU A 139 20.45 -1.27 -9.62
N SER A 140 20.60 -2.03 -10.70
CA SER A 140 21.45 -1.71 -11.86
C SER A 140 20.75 -0.79 -12.84
#